data_AF-H2MYQ7-F1
#
_entry.id   AF-H2MYQ7-F1
#
_cell.length_a   1.000
_cell.length_b   1.000
_cell.length_c   1.000
_cell.angle_alpha   90.00
_cell.angle_beta   90.00
_cell.angle_gamma   90.00
#
_symmetry.space_group_name_H-M   'P 1'
#
loop_
_entity.id
_entity.type
_entity.pdbx_description
1 polymer ?
#
loop_
_entity_poly.entity_id
_entity_poly.type
_entity_poly.pdbx_seq_one_letter_code
_entity_poly.pdbx_strand_id
1 'polypeptide(L)'
;MRGFSHLPVFVGVAWLFSGVQCDVSCKGTDGHPGEAGAPGRNGWPGVKGDKGDAGGSDVLLRIKGEKGSRGEQGDLGPKGYQGDLGSPGLPGKPGLPGPDGKRSDQDGDQSAFSVIRNITTYPSFSQVQSDVVNIPGHFKTSTGEFICNISGVYYFNFHSVAKVSVCLAIVSNTLENKLVFCDYSKGGEQVLSGGVVLQLTAGDKVWLESHRDLQGANVNADTQSKQIIFNGFLIFTAQ
;
A
#
# COMPACT_ATOMS: atom_id res chain seq x y z
N MET A 1 39.03 -64.33 23.80
CA MET A 1 38.26 -64.40 22.54
C MET A 1 36.79 -64.25 22.86
N ARG A 2 36.16 -63.20 22.31
CA ARG A 2 34.75 -63.05 21.88
C ARG A 2 34.34 -61.60 22.10
N GLY A 3 34.53 -60.84 21.03
CA GLY A 3 34.21 -59.42 20.93
C GLY A 3 32.71 -59.19 20.91
N PHE A 4 32.33 -58.07 21.51
CA PHE A 4 30.96 -57.57 21.51
C PHE A 4 30.52 -57.22 20.10
N SER A 5 29.31 -57.66 19.78
CA SER A 5 28.55 -57.44 18.55
C SER A 5 28.25 -55.95 18.33
N HIS A 6 28.69 -55.40 17.20
CA HIS A 6 28.25 -54.12 16.69
C HIS A 6 26.80 -54.22 16.19
N LEU A 7 25.86 -53.53 16.84
CA LEU A 7 24.58 -53.13 16.23
C LEU A 7 24.82 -51.83 15.45
N PRO A 8 24.44 -51.74 14.16
CA PRO A 8 24.34 -50.45 13.49
C PRO A 8 23.04 -49.76 13.95
N VAL A 9 23.19 -48.64 14.67
CA VAL A 9 22.11 -47.70 14.95
C VAL A 9 21.84 -46.92 13.67
N PHE A 10 20.72 -47.21 13.00
CA PHE A 10 20.22 -46.37 11.91
C PHE A 10 19.62 -45.09 12.49
N VAL A 11 20.38 -44.00 12.45
CA VAL A 11 19.86 -42.65 12.71
C VAL A 11 19.13 -42.20 11.44
N GLY A 12 17.82 -42.45 11.40
CA GLY A 12 16.93 -41.90 10.38
C GLY A 12 16.70 -40.41 10.64
N VAL A 13 17.50 -39.55 10.01
CA VAL A 13 17.22 -38.11 9.96
C VAL A 13 16.16 -37.88 8.89
N ALA A 14 14.89 -37.89 9.29
CA ALA A 14 13.79 -37.45 8.45
C ALA A 14 13.81 -35.91 8.41
N TRP A 15 14.51 -35.34 7.42
CA TRP A 15 14.36 -33.94 7.05
C TRP A 15 12.98 -33.75 6.42
N LEU A 16 11.97 -33.41 7.22
CA LEU A 16 10.72 -32.83 6.72
C LEU A 16 10.90 -31.31 6.65
N PHE A 17 11.71 -30.85 5.70
CA PHE A 17 11.57 -29.49 5.19
C PHE A 17 10.36 -29.47 4.25
N SER A 18 9.16 -29.27 4.79
CA SER A 18 8.08 -28.69 4.00
C SER A 18 8.40 -27.20 3.80
N GLY A 19 9.27 -26.92 2.83
CA GLY A 19 9.43 -25.59 2.28
C GLY A 19 8.10 -25.18 1.67
N VAL A 20 7.39 -24.27 2.32
CA VAL A 20 6.26 -23.56 1.72
C VAL A 20 6.87 -22.65 0.66
N GLN A 21 6.89 -23.12 -0.57
CA GLN A 21 7.22 -22.31 -1.73
C GLN A 21 6.06 -21.32 -1.92
N CYS A 22 6.25 -20.07 -1.50
CA CYS A 22 5.38 -18.97 -1.88
C CYS A 22 5.64 -18.65 -3.36
N ASP A 23 4.87 -19.26 -4.25
CA ASP A 23 4.78 -18.78 -5.63
C ASP A 23 3.64 -17.75 -5.72
N VAL A 24 3.95 -16.49 -5.40
CA VAL A 24 3.05 -15.38 -5.68
C VAL A 24 3.43 -14.83 -7.05
N SER A 25 2.95 -15.48 -8.10
CA SER A 25 2.94 -14.92 -9.45
C SER A 25 1.62 -14.19 -9.67
N CYS A 26 1.58 -12.90 -9.35
CA CYS A 26 0.43 -12.03 -9.60
C CYS A 26 0.76 -11.00 -10.68
N LYS A 27 0.79 -11.43 -11.94
CA LYS A 27 0.67 -10.51 -13.08
C LYS A 27 -0.76 -10.56 -13.60
N GLY A 28 -1.47 -9.43 -13.53
CA GLY A 28 -2.74 -9.26 -14.23
C GLY A 28 -2.53 -9.43 -15.73
N THR A 29 -3.46 -10.07 -16.42
CA THR A 29 -3.38 -10.23 -17.88
C THR A 29 -3.70 -8.91 -18.56
N ASP A 30 -2.96 -8.58 -19.62
CA ASP A 30 -3.23 -7.39 -20.43
C ASP A 30 -4.66 -7.42 -21.02
N GLY A 31 -5.24 -6.23 -21.25
CA GLY A 31 -6.55 -6.10 -21.87
C GLY A 31 -6.55 -6.61 -23.32
N HIS A 32 -7.70 -7.12 -23.78
CA HIS A 32 -7.85 -7.57 -25.17
C HIS A 32 -7.72 -6.40 -26.16
N PRO A 33 -7.16 -6.63 -27.36
CA PRO A 33 -7.13 -5.62 -28.42
C PRO A 33 -8.53 -5.10 -28.78
N GLY A 34 -8.62 -3.82 -29.17
CA GLY A 34 -9.86 -3.23 -29.66
C GLY A 34 -10.37 -3.88 -30.95
N GLU A 35 -11.66 -3.76 -31.22
CA GLU A 35 -12.28 -4.28 -32.44
C GLU A 35 -11.75 -3.56 -33.70
N ALA A 36 -11.78 -4.28 -34.84
CA ALA A 36 -11.37 -3.70 -36.12
C ALA A 36 -12.31 -2.58 -36.55
N GLY A 37 -11.75 -1.51 -37.13
CA GLY A 37 -12.54 -0.39 -37.67
C GLY A 37 -13.47 -0.83 -38.80
N ALA A 38 -14.57 -0.10 -38.99
CA ALA A 38 -15.53 -0.38 -40.05
C ALA A 38 -14.90 -0.24 -41.46
N PRO A 39 -15.37 -1.01 -42.46
CA PRO A 39 -14.91 -0.85 -43.84
C PRO A 39 -15.10 0.58 -44.36
N GLY A 40 -14.14 1.07 -45.15
CA GLY A 40 -14.22 2.38 -45.79
C GLY A 40 -15.41 2.50 -46.74
N ARG A 41 -15.92 3.72 -46.93
CA ARG A 41 -17.06 3.98 -47.82
C ARG A 41 -16.70 3.72 -49.29
N ASN A 42 -17.66 3.20 -50.06
CA ASN A 42 -17.51 3.01 -51.50
C ASN A 42 -17.14 4.33 -52.21
N GLY A 43 -16.32 4.21 -53.27
CA GLY A 43 -15.97 5.35 -54.12
C GLY A 43 -17.18 5.92 -54.87
N TRP A 44 -17.09 7.17 -55.28
CA TRP A 44 -18.13 7.83 -56.08
C TRP A 44 -18.11 7.32 -57.54
N PRO A 45 -19.25 7.33 -58.26
CA PRO A 45 -19.29 6.99 -59.67
C PRO A 45 -18.37 7.88 -60.51
N GLY A 46 -17.75 7.31 -61.54
CA GLY A 46 -16.91 8.06 -62.48
C GLY A 46 -17.70 9.13 -63.22
N VAL A 47 -17.01 10.20 -63.64
CA VAL A 47 -17.61 11.29 -64.41
C VAL A 47 -18.01 10.77 -65.80
N LYS A 48 -19.14 11.22 -66.32
CA LYS A 48 -19.59 10.86 -67.67
C LYS A 48 -18.60 11.43 -68.69
N GLY A 49 -18.13 10.58 -69.61
CA GLY A 49 -17.22 11.00 -70.67
C GLY A 49 -17.79 12.09 -71.56
N ASP A 50 -16.88 12.87 -72.14
CA ASP A 50 -17.22 14.02 -72.99
C ASP A 50 -17.94 13.60 -74.27
N LYS A 51 -18.71 14.53 -74.82
CA LYS A 51 -19.42 14.32 -76.09
C LYS A 51 -18.39 14.36 -77.23
N GLY A 52 -18.37 13.34 -78.07
CA GLY A 52 -17.45 13.28 -79.22
C GLY A 52 -17.63 14.45 -80.19
N ASP A 53 -16.54 14.78 -80.89
CA ASP A 53 -16.46 15.92 -81.79
C ASP A 53 -17.42 15.82 -82.98
N ALA A 54 -17.91 16.97 -83.45
CA ALA A 54 -18.72 17.04 -84.66
C ALA A 54 -17.83 16.86 -85.90
N GLY A 55 -18.24 15.99 -86.84
CA GLY A 55 -17.48 15.73 -88.07
C GLY A 55 -17.25 17.00 -88.90
N GLY A 56 -16.01 17.17 -89.37
CA GLY A 56 -15.57 18.31 -90.19
C GLY A 56 -16.22 18.39 -91.58
N SER A 57 -16.05 19.57 -92.20
CA SER A 57 -16.91 20.23 -93.19
C SER A 57 -16.86 19.74 -94.65
N ASP A 58 -17.88 20.20 -95.39
CA ASP A 58 -17.89 20.60 -96.81
C ASP A 58 -18.47 19.61 -97.85
N VAL A 59 -19.44 20.16 -98.61
CA VAL A 59 -20.07 19.78 -99.90
C VAL A 59 -20.42 18.30 -100.21
N LEU A 60 -21.75 18.10 -100.40
CA LEU A 60 -22.44 17.10 -101.23
C LEU A 60 -22.03 15.61 -101.09
N LEU A 61 -22.76 14.85 -100.24
CA LEU A 61 -23.38 13.55 -100.60
C LEU A 61 -24.14 12.97 -99.40
N ARG A 62 -25.24 12.26 -99.69
CA ARG A 62 -26.13 11.56 -98.76
C ARG A 62 -25.46 10.39 -98.03
N ILE A 63 -24.48 10.67 -97.19
CA ILE A 63 -23.95 9.70 -96.24
C ILE A 63 -24.08 10.35 -94.87
N LYS A 64 -25.15 9.99 -94.15
CA LYS A 64 -25.27 10.30 -92.73
C LYS A 64 -24.00 9.73 -92.09
N GLY A 65 -23.09 10.62 -91.67
CA GLY A 65 -21.85 10.21 -91.02
C GLY A 65 -22.18 9.20 -89.93
N GLU A 66 -21.41 8.11 -89.88
CA GLU A 66 -21.59 7.08 -88.87
C GLU A 66 -21.65 7.74 -87.49
N LYS A 67 -22.61 7.32 -86.66
CA LYS A 67 -22.74 7.85 -85.30
C LYS A 67 -21.38 7.67 -84.65
N GLY A 68 -20.75 8.79 -84.24
CA GLY A 68 -19.43 8.76 -83.60
C GLY A 68 -19.38 7.66 -82.54
N SER A 69 -18.28 6.93 -82.51
CA SER A 69 -18.08 5.81 -81.57
C SER A 69 -18.41 6.28 -80.15
N ARG A 70 -19.01 5.39 -79.36
CA ARG A 70 -19.24 5.65 -77.93
C ARG A 70 -17.90 6.07 -77.32
N GLY A 71 -17.86 7.23 -76.68
CA GLY A 71 -16.65 7.69 -75.98
C GLY A 71 -16.16 6.63 -75.00
N GLU A 72 -14.85 6.59 -74.77
CA GLU A 72 -14.25 5.60 -73.88
C GLU A 72 -14.89 5.67 -72.48
N GLN A 73 -14.96 4.51 -71.83
CA GLN A 73 -15.46 4.45 -70.46
C GLN A 73 -14.53 5.27 -69.58
N GLY A 74 -15.09 6.23 -68.83
CA GLY A 74 -14.31 7.04 -67.90
C GLY A 74 -13.57 6.17 -66.88
N ASP A 75 -12.42 6.65 -66.44
CA ASP A 75 -11.56 5.94 -65.50
C ASP A 75 -12.30 5.54 -64.22
N LEU A 76 -11.86 4.41 -63.62
CA LEU A 76 -12.37 4.00 -62.33
C LEU A 76 -12.09 5.09 -61.29
N GLY A 77 -13.13 5.48 -60.54
CA GLY A 77 -12.99 6.47 -59.48
C GLY A 77 -11.93 6.06 -58.44
N PRO A 78 -11.33 7.04 -57.74
CA PRO A 78 -10.30 6.75 -56.75
C PRO A 78 -10.83 5.83 -55.65
N LYS A 79 -9.94 4.98 -55.11
CA LYS A 79 -10.26 4.09 -53.98
C LYS A 79 -10.76 4.93 -52.81
N GLY A 80 -11.82 4.46 -52.14
CA GLY A 80 -12.36 5.13 -50.95
C GLY A 80 -11.32 5.27 -49.84
N TYR A 81 -11.48 6.28 -48.99
CA TYR A 81 -10.61 6.50 -47.83
C TYR A 81 -10.69 5.33 -46.85
N GLN A 82 -9.57 5.06 -46.16
CA GLN A 82 -9.52 4.10 -45.07
C GLN A 82 -10.47 4.53 -43.95
N GLY A 83 -11.19 3.57 -43.36
CA GLY A 83 -12.07 3.84 -42.22
C GLY A 83 -11.29 4.35 -41.01
N ASP A 84 -11.98 5.06 -40.11
CA ASP A 84 -11.38 5.63 -38.92
C ASP A 84 -10.81 4.55 -37.98
N LEU A 85 -9.79 4.93 -37.20
CA LEU A 85 -9.23 4.06 -36.16
C LEU A 85 -10.30 3.75 -35.12
N GLY A 86 -10.43 2.47 -34.75
CA GLY A 86 -11.35 2.04 -33.69
C GLY A 86 -11.09 2.77 -32.37
N SER A 87 -12.14 2.98 -31.59
CA SER A 87 -12.02 3.62 -30.28
C SER A 87 -11.09 2.82 -29.34
N PRO A 88 -10.35 3.48 -28.44
CA PRO A 88 -9.59 2.79 -27.40
C PRO A 88 -10.49 1.83 -26.61
N GLY A 89 -9.95 0.65 -26.27
CA GLY A 89 -10.66 -0.32 -25.43
C GLY A 89 -11.04 0.29 -24.08
N LEU A 90 -12.12 -0.21 -23.49
CA LEU A 90 -12.53 0.21 -22.15
C LEU A 90 -11.42 -0.12 -21.13
N PRO A 91 -11.22 0.73 -20.10
CA PRO A 91 -10.34 0.40 -18.99
C PRO A 91 -10.69 -0.97 -18.39
N GLY A 92 -9.67 -1.75 -18.03
CA GLY A 92 -9.87 -3.02 -17.35
C GLY A 92 -10.71 -2.84 -16.09
N LYS A 93 -11.52 -3.86 -15.75
CA LYS A 93 -12.26 -3.85 -14.48
C LYS A 93 -11.26 -3.73 -13.33
N PRO A 94 -11.59 -3.01 -12.23
CA PRO A 94 -10.78 -3.03 -11.02
C PRO A 94 -10.47 -4.47 -10.62
N GLY A 95 -9.24 -4.72 -10.17
CA GLY A 95 -8.88 -6.00 -9.60
C GLY A 95 -9.86 -6.38 -8.49
N LEU A 96 -10.12 -7.68 -8.33
CA LEU A 96 -10.86 -8.14 -7.16
C LEU A 96 -10.16 -7.60 -5.90
N PRO A 97 -10.91 -7.19 -4.87
CA PRO A 97 -10.33 -6.94 -3.56
C PRO A 97 -9.38 -8.09 -3.21
N GLY A 98 -8.20 -7.76 -2.69
CA GLY A 98 -7.31 -8.80 -2.16
C GLY A 98 -8.10 -9.68 -1.19
N PRO A 99 -7.77 -10.98 -1.06
CA PRO A 99 -8.38 -11.78 -0.01
C PRO A 99 -8.22 -11.03 1.30
N ASP A 100 -9.29 -10.94 2.09
CA ASP A 100 -9.20 -10.39 3.43
C ASP A 100 -8.00 -11.05 4.10
N GLY A 101 -7.03 -10.23 4.54
CA GLY A 101 -5.90 -10.75 5.28
C GLY A 101 -6.50 -11.60 6.38
N LYS A 102 -6.16 -12.90 6.41
CA LYS A 102 -6.78 -13.86 7.34
C LYS A 102 -6.80 -13.21 8.72
N ARG A 103 -7.95 -12.67 9.12
CA ARG A 103 -8.28 -12.65 10.52
C ARG A 103 -8.21 -14.12 10.87
N SER A 104 -7.35 -14.47 11.80
CA SER A 104 -7.63 -15.70 12.52
C SER A 104 -9.08 -15.53 12.99
N ASP A 105 -10.01 -16.29 12.40
CA ASP A 105 -11.35 -16.52 12.96
C ASP A 105 -11.24 -17.39 14.22
N GLN A 106 -10.03 -17.55 14.76
CA GLN A 106 -9.86 -17.75 16.18
C GLN A 106 -9.99 -16.38 16.83
N ASP A 107 -10.94 -16.27 17.75
CA ASP A 107 -10.93 -15.41 18.92
C ASP A 107 -9.53 -15.46 19.57
N GLY A 108 -8.57 -14.83 18.91
CA GLY A 108 -7.16 -14.90 19.22
C GLY A 108 -6.89 -13.84 20.25
N ASP A 109 -6.12 -14.19 21.27
CA ASP A 109 -5.71 -13.27 22.31
C ASP A 109 -5.18 -11.97 21.66
N GLN A 110 -5.93 -10.88 21.81
CA GLN A 110 -5.58 -9.55 21.28
C GLN A 110 -5.33 -8.60 22.43
N SER A 111 -4.26 -7.83 22.32
CA SER A 111 -3.92 -6.79 23.28
C SER A 111 -3.36 -5.59 22.54
N ALA A 112 -4.03 -4.45 22.63
CA ALA A 112 -3.58 -3.20 22.04
C ALA A 112 -4.09 -1.99 22.83
N PHE A 113 -3.30 -0.94 22.87
CA PHE A 113 -3.72 0.38 23.35
C PHE A 113 -3.02 1.50 22.56
N SER A 114 -3.67 2.65 22.52
CA SER A 114 -3.16 3.93 22.03
C SER A 114 -3.80 5.04 22.86
N VAL A 115 -2.96 5.76 23.60
CA VAL A 115 -3.39 6.79 24.54
C VAL A 115 -2.72 8.11 24.24
N ILE A 116 -3.47 9.21 24.41
CA ILE A 116 -2.99 10.57 24.23
C ILE A 116 -2.98 11.28 25.57
N ARG A 117 -1.83 11.90 25.88
CA ARG A 117 -1.69 12.84 27.00
C ARG A 117 -1.38 14.22 26.44
N ASN A 118 -2.22 15.20 26.77
CA ASN A 118 -1.93 16.60 26.56
C ASN A 118 -1.49 17.17 27.91
N ILE A 119 -0.26 17.66 28.00
CA ILE A 119 0.32 18.13 29.26
C ILE A 119 0.96 19.49 29.02
N THR A 120 0.64 20.47 29.87
CA THR A 120 1.28 21.80 29.86
C THR A 120 2.46 21.88 30.83
N THR A 121 2.57 20.94 31.76
CA THR A 121 3.66 20.83 32.74
C THR A 121 4.55 19.63 32.45
N TYR A 122 5.74 19.60 33.06
CA TYR A 122 6.60 18.41 32.98
C TYR A 122 5.86 17.20 33.58
N PRO A 123 5.87 16.00 32.94
CA PRO A 123 4.95 14.94 33.30
C PRO A 123 5.15 14.48 34.75
N SER A 124 4.15 14.74 35.59
CA SER A 124 3.87 13.96 36.79
C SER A 124 3.15 12.68 36.37
N PHE A 125 3.46 11.55 37.03
CA PHE A 125 3.12 10.20 36.60
C PHE A 125 1.62 9.93 36.39
N SER A 126 0.72 10.68 37.01
CA SER A 126 -0.69 10.33 37.04
C SER A 126 -1.51 11.10 36.01
N GLN A 127 -2.30 10.37 35.22
CA GLN A 127 -3.47 10.80 34.43
C GLN A 127 -3.28 10.91 32.92
N VAL A 128 -4.00 10.04 32.19
CA VAL A 128 -4.24 10.12 30.74
C VAL A 128 -5.51 10.94 30.50
N GLN A 129 -5.50 11.79 29.47
CA GLN A 129 -6.62 12.71 29.17
C GLN A 129 -7.54 12.21 28.06
N SER A 130 -7.10 11.28 27.20
CA SER A 130 -7.95 10.66 26.17
C SER A 130 -7.38 9.30 25.70
N ASP A 131 -8.23 8.28 25.66
CA ASP A 131 -7.93 6.98 25.05
C ASP A 131 -8.46 6.97 23.61
N VAL A 132 -7.61 6.64 22.64
CA VAL A 132 -8.02 6.50 21.22
C VAL A 132 -8.42 5.04 20.94
N VAL A 133 -7.63 4.10 21.47
CA VAL A 133 -7.92 2.66 21.45
C VAL A 133 -7.46 2.08 22.77
N ASN A 134 -8.32 1.38 23.50
CA ASN A 134 -7.91 0.68 24.72
C ASN A 134 -8.76 -0.58 24.86
N ILE A 135 -8.14 -1.75 24.67
CA ILE A 135 -8.80 -3.02 24.99
C ILE A 135 -9.02 -3.06 26.52
N PRO A 136 -10.27 -3.19 27.00
CA PRO A 136 -10.58 -3.03 28.41
C PRO A 136 -9.69 -3.90 29.32
N GLY A 137 -9.04 -3.25 30.28
CA GLY A 137 -8.24 -3.92 31.30
C GLY A 137 -6.74 -4.03 31.01
N HIS A 138 -6.28 -3.78 29.77
CA HIS A 138 -4.87 -3.94 29.42
C HIS A 138 -4.04 -2.66 29.61
N PHE A 139 -4.66 -1.47 29.52
CA PHE A 139 -4.04 -0.20 29.88
C PHE A 139 -4.86 0.53 30.96
N LYS A 140 -4.22 0.85 32.10
CA LYS A 140 -4.83 1.59 33.21
C LYS A 140 -4.59 3.08 33.03
N THR A 141 -5.63 3.82 32.65
CA THR A 141 -5.56 5.28 32.46
C THR A 141 -5.31 6.09 33.73
N SER A 142 -5.73 5.56 34.89
CA SER A 142 -5.52 6.19 36.20
C SER A 142 -4.05 6.24 36.60
N THR A 143 -3.30 5.16 36.34
CA THR A 143 -1.85 5.06 36.64
C THR A 143 -0.97 5.34 35.44
N GLY A 144 -1.50 5.19 34.22
CA GLY A 144 -0.72 5.33 33.00
C GLY A 144 0.12 4.10 32.65
N GLU A 145 -0.20 2.94 33.22
CA GLU A 145 0.54 1.69 33.07
C GLU A 145 -0.19 0.74 32.10
N PHE A 146 0.55 0.15 31.18
CA PHE A 146 0.15 -1.09 30.52
C PHE A 146 0.41 -2.26 31.46
N ILE A 147 -0.53 -3.20 31.53
CA ILE A 147 -0.40 -4.46 32.27
C ILE A 147 -0.59 -5.60 31.29
N CYS A 148 0.45 -6.43 31.16
CA CYS A 148 0.44 -7.61 30.32
C CYS A 148 -0.59 -8.61 30.86
N ASN A 149 -1.67 -8.83 30.12
CA ASN A 149 -2.68 -9.85 30.46
C ASN A 149 -2.42 -11.17 29.71
N ILE A 150 -1.78 -11.08 28.54
CA ILE A 150 -1.49 -12.22 27.65
C ILE A 150 0.03 -12.31 27.52
N SER A 151 0.64 -13.40 27.98
CA SER A 151 2.09 -13.59 27.81
C SER A 151 2.47 -13.63 26.33
N GLY A 152 3.51 -12.90 25.94
CA GLY A 152 3.90 -12.80 24.53
C GLY A 152 4.95 -11.74 24.24
N VAL A 153 5.14 -11.49 22.95
CA VAL A 153 6.04 -10.46 22.44
C VAL A 153 5.22 -9.24 22.04
N TYR A 154 5.57 -8.09 22.61
CA TYR A 154 4.88 -6.83 22.44
C TYR A 154 5.79 -5.79 21.79
N TYR A 155 5.22 -4.91 20.98
CA TYR A 155 5.89 -3.70 20.52
C TYR A 155 5.25 -2.49 21.18
N PHE A 156 6.09 -1.62 21.74
CA PHE A 156 5.70 -0.35 22.34
C PHE A 156 6.39 0.80 21.61
N ASN A 157 5.67 1.87 21.34
CA ASN A 157 6.25 3.09 20.81
C ASN A 157 5.54 4.33 21.32
N PHE A 158 6.23 5.46 21.29
CA PHE A 158 5.63 6.75 21.58
C PHE A 158 6.09 7.81 20.59
N HIS A 159 5.26 8.84 20.47
CA HIS A 159 5.54 10.07 19.75
C HIS A 159 5.21 11.24 20.66
N SER A 160 6.13 12.18 20.83
CA SER A 160 5.94 13.38 21.62
C SER A 160 6.21 14.62 20.78
N VAL A 161 5.27 15.55 20.76
CA VAL A 161 5.43 16.87 20.13
C VAL A 161 5.67 17.89 21.22
N ALA A 162 6.77 18.64 21.14
CA ALA A 162 7.11 19.68 22.09
C ALA A 162 7.94 20.80 21.44
N LYS A 163 7.87 22.01 22.01
CA LYS A 163 8.68 23.17 21.62
C LYS A 163 9.96 23.34 22.44
N VAL A 164 10.20 22.41 23.37
CA VAL A 164 11.32 22.42 24.32
C VAL A 164 12.04 21.08 24.29
N SER A 165 13.23 21.03 24.89
CA SER A 165 13.96 19.77 25.10
C SER A 165 13.12 18.80 25.92
N VAL A 166 12.99 17.56 25.46
CA VAL A 166 12.20 16.50 26.11
C VAL A 166 13.05 15.24 26.20
N CYS A 167 12.98 14.58 27.35
CA CYS A 167 13.58 13.28 27.60
C CYS A 167 12.52 12.36 28.20
N LEU A 168 12.23 11.26 27.51
CA LEU A 168 11.24 10.28 27.91
C LEU A 168 11.90 8.91 27.99
N ALA A 169 11.48 8.11 28.97
CA ALA A 169 11.99 6.77 29.17
C ALA A 169 10.86 5.75 29.09
N ILE A 170 11.08 4.68 28.34
CA ILE A 170 10.25 3.48 28.45
C ILE A 170 10.79 2.66 29.62
N VAL A 171 9.90 2.33 30.55
CA VAL A 171 10.21 1.60 31.77
C VAL A 171 9.35 0.35 31.85
N SER A 172 9.95 -0.74 32.31
CA SER A 172 9.27 -1.99 32.60
C SER A 172 9.92 -2.66 33.80
N ASN A 173 9.17 -3.47 34.54
CA ASN A 173 9.73 -4.33 35.57
C ASN A 173 10.60 -5.47 35.01
N THR A 174 10.55 -5.71 33.68
CA THR A 174 11.41 -6.70 33.00
C THR A 174 12.72 -6.12 32.50
N LEU A 175 12.86 -4.79 32.48
CA LEU A 175 14.06 -4.09 32.02
C LEU A 175 14.98 -3.79 33.21
N GLU A 176 16.24 -4.21 33.12
CA GLU A 176 17.27 -3.85 34.12
C GLU A 176 17.52 -2.34 34.17
N ASN A 177 17.48 -1.68 33.00
CA ASN A 177 17.70 -0.25 32.85
C ASN A 177 16.56 0.40 32.07
N LYS A 178 16.26 1.67 32.40
CA LYS A 178 15.28 2.47 31.67
C LYS A 178 15.80 2.79 30.27
N LEU A 179 14.95 2.68 29.25
CA LEU A 179 15.29 3.04 27.89
C LEU A 179 14.97 4.51 27.64
N VAL A 180 16.01 5.35 27.73
CA VAL A 180 15.88 6.81 27.65
C VAL A 180 16.05 7.29 26.21
N PHE A 181 15.14 8.17 25.80
CA PHE A 181 15.16 8.87 24.52
C PHE A 181 15.08 10.36 24.79
N CYS A 182 15.98 11.14 24.19
CA CYS A 182 16.03 12.59 24.38
C CYS A 182 16.09 13.30 23.04
N ASP A 183 15.35 14.40 22.93
CA ASP A 183 15.50 15.39 21.87
C ASP A 183 15.71 16.75 22.53
N TYR A 184 16.76 17.45 22.11
CA TYR A 184 17.17 18.72 22.70
C TYR A 184 16.90 19.85 21.70
N SER A 185 15.95 20.72 22.06
CA SER A 185 15.49 21.78 21.17
C SER A 185 16.48 22.92 21.07
N LYS A 186 16.64 23.42 19.83
CA LYS A 186 17.33 24.68 19.51
C LYS A 186 16.35 25.79 19.07
N GLY A 187 15.04 25.55 19.21
CA GLY A 187 13.95 26.44 18.80
C GLY A 187 12.99 25.79 17.80
N GLY A 188 11.68 26.01 17.97
CA GLY A 188 10.61 25.46 17.11
C GLY A 188 9.92 24.22 17.69
N GLU A 189 8.87 23.73 16.99
CA GLU A 189 8.22 22.44 17.30
C GLU A 189 9.09 21.27 16.84
N GLN A 190 9.24 20.28 17.71
CA GLN A 190 10.01 19.07 17.47
C GLN A 190 9.20 17.83 17.85
N VAL A 191 9.61 16.69 17.30
CA VAL A 191 8.98 15.40 17.53
C VAL A 191 10.02 14.40 18.05
N LEU A 192 9.91 14.03 19.32
CA LEU A 192 10.66 12.92 19.90
C LEU A 192 9.87 11.62 19.72
N SER A 193 10.52 10.57 19.22
CA SER A 193 9.92 9.24 19.11
C SER A 193 10.86 8.17 19.63
N GLY A 194 10.29 7.10 20.19
CA GLY A 194 11.05 5.96 20.67
C GLY A 194 10.18 4.70 20.66
N GLY A 195 10.82 3.54 20.70
CA GLY A 195 10.11 2.27 20.73
C GLY A 195 10.99 1.11 21.14
N VAL A 196 10.35 0.01 21.53
CA VAL A 196 11.01 -1.21 22.00
C VAL A 196 10.11 -2.42 21.76
N VAL A 197 10.73 -3.56 21.45
CA VAL A 197 10.08 -4.88 21.48
C VAL A 197 10.44 -5.55 22.80
N LEU A 198 9.44 -5.99 23.56
CA LEU A 198 9.62 -6.66 24.84
C LEU A 198 8.90 -8.00 24.85
N GLN A 199 9.54 -9.01 25.40
CA GLN A 199 8.88 -10.26 25.78
C GLN A 199 8.36 -10.11 27.21
N LEU A 200 7.07 -10.31 27.39
CA LEU A 200 6.36 -10.09 28.66
C LEU A 200 5.61 -11.34 29.10
N THR A 201 5.50 -11.51 30.41
CA THR A 201 4.67 -12.49 31.08
C THR A 201 3.45 -11.80 31.71
N ALA A 202 2.36 -12.55 31.89
CA ALA A 202 1.17 -12.03 32.54
C ALA A 202 1.50 -11.40 33.91
N GLY A 203 1.11 -10.13 34.09
CA GLY A 203 1.40 -9.31 35.26
C GLY A 203 2.52 -8.28 35.05
N ASP A 204 3.37 -8.45 34.03
CA ASP A 204 4.40 -7.47 33.71
C ASP A 204 3.81 -6.12 33.30
N LYS A 205 4.54 -5.06 33.60
CA LYS A 205 4.10 -3.68 33.40
C LYS A 205 5.03 -2.92 32.48
N VAL A 206 4.47 -2.04 31.67
CA VAL A 206 5.22 -1.11 30.83
C VAL A 206 4.59 0.28 30.91
N TRP A 207 5.41 1.30 31.09
CA TRP A 207 4.93 2.69 31.15
C TRP A 207 5.99 3.67 30.64
N LEU A 208 5.57 4.92 30.48
CA LEU A 208 6.42 6.02 30.05
C LEU A 208 6.71 6.94 31.24
N GLU A 209 7.97 7.26 31.45
CA GLU A 209 8.42 8.20 32.47
C GLU A 209 9.13 9.40 31.85
N SER A 210 9.09 10.52 32.56
CA SER A 210 9.93 11.67 32.23
C SER A 210 11.34 11.47 32.81
N HIS A 211 12.38 11.68 32.01
CA HIS A 211 13.78 11.45 32.40
C HIS A 211 14.55 12.77 32.46
N ARG A 212 15.26 13.05 33.56
CA ARG A 212 15.72 14.40 33.90
C ARG A 212 17.22 14.64 33.74
N ASP A 213 18.01 13.61 33.47
CA ASP A 213 19.45 13.57 33.82
C ASP A 213 20.33 14.65 33.15
N LEU A 214 19.80 15.39 32.16
CA LEU A 214 20.51 16.47 31.46
C LEU A 214 19.69 17.77 31.28
N GLN A 215 18.56 17.93 31.95
CA GLN A 215 17.65 19.08 31.74
C GLN A 215 17.92 20.20 32.76
N GLY A 216 18.27 21.40 32.29
CA GLY A 216 18.47 22.58 33.14
C GLY A 216 17.19 22.99 33.90
N ALA A 217 17.35 23.64 35.06
CA ALA A 217 16.25 23.97 35.98
C ALA A 217 15.04 24.70 35.35
N ASN A 218 15.25 25.42 34.24
CA ASN A 218 14.23 26.20 33.53
C ASN A 218 13.18 25.36 32.79
N VAL A 219 13.43 24.06 32.54
CA VAL A 219 12.49 23.18 31.82
C VAL A 219 11.26 22.83 32.66
N ASN A 220 11.36 22.92 33.99
CA ASN A 220 10.25 22.66 34.91
C ASN A 220 9.25 23.83 35.03
N ALA A 221 9.67 25.04 34.67
CA ALA A 221 8.83 26.24 34.65
C ALA A 221 8.11 26.44 33.31
N ASP A 222 8.38 25.57 32.32
CA ASP A 222 7.79 25.65 31.00
C ASP A 222 6.33 25.19 31.02
N THR A 223 5.44 26.07 30.57
CA THR A 223 4.00 25.85 30.47
C THR A 223 3.55 25.51 29.04
N GLN A 224 4.49 25.39 28.10
CA GLN A 224 4.16 25.09 26.71
C GLN A 224 3.56 23.69 26.55
N SER A 225 2.50 23.62 25.74
CA SER A 225 1.77 22.39 25.45
C SER A 225 2.69 21.32 24.88
N LYS A 226 2.60 20.14 25.46
CA LYS A 226 3.24 18.90 25.00
C LYS A 226 2.15 17.90 24.74
N GLN A 227 2.24 17.21 23.61
CA GLN A 227 1.37 16.10 23.31
C GLN A 227 2.21 14.83 23.26
N ILE A 228 1.76 13.78 23.94
CA ILE A 228 2.42 12.47 23.94
C ILE A 228 1.39 11.44 23.53
N ILE A 229 1.72 10.66 22.51
CA ILE A 229 0.97 9.49 22.08
C ILE A 229 1.81 8.28 22.50
N PHE A 230 1.23 7.36 23.26
CA PHE A 230 1.88 6.10 23.64
C PHE A 230 1.03 4.93 23.17
N ASN A 231 1.65 4.02 22.43
CA ASN A 231 0.99 2.84 21.89
C ASN A 231 1.72 1.56 22.32
N GLY A 232 0.96 0.47 22.35
CA GLY A 232 1.52 -0.86 22.45
C GLY A 232 0.56 -1.90 21.94
N PHE A 233 1.08 -2.95 21.33
CA PHE A 233 0.28 -4.09 20.86
C PHE A 233 1.06 -5.40 20.92
N LEU A 234 0.31 -6.49 21.08
CA LEU A 234 0.78 -7.86 21.02
C LEU A 234 1.12 -8.22 19.57
N ILE A 235 2.33 -8.73 19.35
CA ILE A 235 2.79 -9.22 18.05
C ILE A 235 2.52 -10.72 17.95
N PHE A 236 2.97 -11.49 18.94
CA PHE A 236 2.79 -12.95 19.00
C PHE A 236 2.57 -13.39 20.45
N THR A 237 1.62 -14.31 20.67
CA THR A 237 1.45 -14.99 21.95
C THR A 237 2.64 -15.91 22.25
N ALA A 238 2.99 -16.07 23.52
CA ALA A 238 3.92 -17.11 23.94
C ALA A 238 3.26 -18.50 23.78
N GLN A 239 4.00 -19.47 23.25
CA GLN A 239 3.59 -20.88 23.17
C GLN A 239 3.83 -21.62 24.48
#